data_AF-A0A7S1JNA0-F1
#
_entry.id   AF-A0A7S1JNA0-F1
#
_cell.length_a   1.000
_cell.length_b   1.000
_cell.length_c   1.000
_cell.angle_alpha   90.00
_cell.angle_beta   90.00
_cell.angle_gamma   90.00
#
_symmetry.space_group_name_H-M   'P 1'
#
loop_
_entity.id
_entity.type
_entity.pdbx_description
1 polymer ?
#
loop_
_entity_poly.entity_id
_entity_poly.type
_entity_poly.pdbx_seq_one_letter_code
_entity_poly.pdbx_strand_id
1 'polypeptide(L)'
;IRPECVLGHSLGEYVAATIVGTFSLEGGLEAVVQRARIMQEMRSQMGVMAACRAKCQDALGAVEKVRSRHSSGPGLSKGLEVAAINAPNSIVLSGSADMV
;
A
#
# COMPACT_ATOMS: atom_id res chain seq x y z
N ILE A 1 -3.41 -18.18 23.91
CA ILE A 1 -2.62 -16.95 24.20
C ILE A 1 -3.54 -15.75 23.96
N ARG A 2 -3.53 -14.73 24.82
CA ARG A 2 -4.30 -13.48 24.64
C ARG A 2 -3.32 -12.32 24.53
N PRO A 3 -3.22 -11.63 23.37
CA PRO A 3 -2.29 -10.53 23.21
C PRO A 3 -2.76 -9.28 23.96
N GLU A 4 -1.82 -8.49 24.48
CA GLU A 4 -2.08 -7.17 25.05
C GLU A 4 -2.25 -6.10 23.96
N CYS A 5 -1.60 -6.29 22.81
CA CYS A 5 -1.73 -5.44 21.64
C CYS A 5 -1.61 -6.26 20.34
N VAL A 6 -2.23 -5.77 19.27
CA VAL A 6 -2.07 -6.30 17.91
C VAL A 6 -1.78 -5.17 16.93
N LEU A 7 -0.98 -5.48 15.91
CA LEU A 7 -0.68 -4.59 14.80
C LEU A 7 -0.83 -5.38 13.50
N GLY A 8 -1.62 -4.86 12.58
CA GLY A 8 -1.74 -5.36 11.23
C GLY A 8 -1.03 -4.43 10.27
N HIS A 9 -0.46 -4.96 9.19
CA HIS A 9 0.14 -4.17 8.13
C HIS A 9 -0.56 -4.48 6.81
N SER A 10 -1.07 -3.46 6.12
CA SER A 10 -1.81 -3.63 4.87
C SER A 10 -2.97 -4.62 5.06
N LEU A 11 -3.01 -5.73 4.32
CA LEU A 11 -4.04 -6.77 4.49
C LEU A 11 -4.09 -7.35 5.93
N GLY A 12 -2.98 -7.30 6.66
CA GLY A 12 -2.93 -7.76 8.05
C GLY A 12 -3.81 -6.95 9.02
N GLU A 13 -4.24 -5.74 8.66
CA GLU A 13 -5.15 -4.93 9.49
C GLU A 13 -6.51 -5.60 9.66
N TYR A 14 -7.03 -6.27 8.62
CA TYR A 14 -8.26 -7.05 8.71
C TYR A 14 -8.11 -8.20 9.73
N VAL A 15 -6.96 -8.87 9.73
CA VAL A 15 -6.66 -9.95 10.69
C VAL A 15 -6.57 -9.39 12.11
N ALA A 16 -5.88 -8.26 12.30
CA ALA A 16 -5.78 -7.61 13.60
C ALA A 16 -7.17 -7.20 14.12
N ALA A 17 -8.01 -6.61 13.27
CA ALA A 17 -9.40 -6.24 13.56
C ALA A 17 -10.26 -7.46 13.93
N THR A 18 -10.08 -8.59 13.25
CA THR A 18 -10.75 -9.85 13.61
C THR A 18 -10.28 -10.37 14.97
N ILE A 19 -8.98 -10.31 15.27
CA ILE A 19 -8.44 -10.79 16.57
C ILE A 19 -8.98 -9.97 17.75
N VAL A 20 -9.14 -8.65 17.60
CA VAL A 20 -9.70 -7.79 18.65
C VAL A 20 -11.23 -7.75 18.67
N GLY A 21 -11.89 -8.50 17.78
CA GLY A 21 -13.35 -8.64 17.74
C GLY A 21 -14.09 -7.49 17.06
N THR A 22 -13.41 -6.60 16.34
CA THR A 22 -14.06 -5.59 15.49
C THR A 22 -14.82 -6.25 14.34
N PHE A 23 -14.26 -7.33 13.78
CA PHE A 23 -14.95 -8.22 12.85
C PHE A 23 -15.12 -9.61 13.49
N SER A 24 -16.22 -10.30 13.14
CA SER A 24 -16.23 -11.76 13.21
C SER A 24 -15.23 -12.33 12.18
N LEU A 25 -14.91 -13.62 12.28
CA LEU A 25 -14.06 -14.28 11.29
C LEU A 25 -14.69 -14.18 9.90
N GLU A 26 -15.98 -14.49 9.80
CA GLU A 26 -16.76 -14.45 8.56
C GLU A 26 -16.80 -13.02 7.99
N GLY A 27 -17.09 -12.02 8.83
CA GLY A 27 -17.14 -10.63 8.41
C GLY A 27 -15.78 -10.09 7.94
N GLY A 28 -14.69 -10.50 8.60
CA GLY A 28 -13.33 -10.17 8.17
C GLY A 28 -12.99 -10.77 6.81
N LEU A 29 -13.36 -12.04 6.59
CA LEU A 29 -13.18 -12.71 5.30
C LEU A 29 -14.02 -12.07 4.19
N GLU A 30 -15.28 -11.74 4.46
CA GLU A 30 -16.15 -11.06 3.52
C GLU A 30 -15.57 -9.71 3.10
N ALA A 31 -15.09 -8.90 4.04
CA ALA A 31 -14.46 -7.61 3.75
C ALA A 31 -13.22 -7.76 2.84
N VAL A 32 -12.37 -8.75 3.12
CA VAL A 32 -11.19 -9.06 2.29
C VAL A 32 -11.60 -9.49 0.88
N VAL A 33 -12.61 -10.35 0.74
CA VAL A 33 -13.11 -10.83 -0.56
C VAL A 33 -13.70 -9.67 -1.37
N GLN A 34 -14.52 -8.82 -0.77
CA GLN A 34 -15.10 -7.67 -1.47
C GLN A 34 -14.03 -6.69 -1.94
N ARG A 35 -13.04 -6.39 -1.08
CA ARG A 35 -11.88 -5.58 -1.46
C ARG A 35 -11.14 -6.20 -2.65
N ALA A 36 -10.90 -7.51 -2.64
CA ALA A 36 -10.22 -8.19 -3.74
C ALA A 36 -11.01 -8.13 -5.06
N ARG A 37 -12.33 -8.25 -5.02
CA ARG A 37 -13.21 -8.13 -6.22
C ARG A 37 -13.15 -6.74 -6.81
N ILE A 38 -13.33 -5.70 -5.99
CA ILE A 38 -13.23 -4.30 -6.44
C ILE A 38 -11.85 -4.02 -7.05
N MET A 39 -10.78 -4.49 -6.39
CA MET A 39 -9.42 -4.35 -6.93
C MET A 39 -9.23 -5.09 -8.27
N GLN A 40 -9.93 -6.21 -8.50
CA GLN A 40 -9.89 -6.92 -9.79
C GLN A 40 -10.62 -6.17 -10.90
N GLU A 41 -11.77 -5.55 -10.59
CA GLU A 41 -12.56 -4.76 -11.54
C GLU A 41 -11.81 -3.49 -11.98
N MET A 42 -11.00 -2.91 -11.10
CA MET A 42 -10.24 -1.68 -11.35
C MET A 42 -8.92 -1.88 -12.13
N ARG A 43 -8.61 -3.10 -12.61
CA ARG A 43 -7.31 -3.44 -13.26
C ARG A 43 -7.09 -2.85 -14.66
N SER A 44 -7.79 -1.77 -15.04
CA SER A 44 -7.56 -1.12 -16.34
C SER A 44 -6.12 -0.62 -16.53
N GLN A 45 -5.33 -0.51 -15.44
CA GLN A 45 -3.89 -0.27 -15.47
C GLN A 45 -3.16 -1.19 -14.46
N MET A 46 -2.13 -1.90 -14.91
CA MET A 46 -1.27 -2.71 -14.03
C MET A 46 -0.20 -1.82 -13.38
N GLY A 47 -0.22 -1.74 -12.04
CA GLY A 47 0.86 -1.18 -11.24
C GLY A 47 1.80 -2.26 -10.71
N VAL A 48 2.97 -1.86 -10.23
CA VAL A 48 3.96 -2.71 -9.57
C VAL A 48 4.33 -2.13 -8.21
N MET A 49 4.93 -2.96 -7.37
CA MET A 49 5.49 -2.56 -6.08
C MET A 49 6.92 -3.09 -5.96
N ALA A 50 7.83 -2.30 -5.42
CA ALA A 50 9.22 -2.68 -5.19
C ALA A 50 9.64 -2.40 -3.76
N ALA A 51 10.25 -3.39 -3.11
CA ALA A 51 10.88 -3.21 -1.80
C ALA A 51 12.26 -2.58 -1.98
N CYS A 52 12.50 -1.45 -1.34
CA CYS A 52 13.71 -0.65 -1.49
C CYS A 52 14.41 -0.47 -0.15
N ARG A 53 15.74 -0.63 -0.18
CA ARG A 53 16.60 -0.30 0.96
C ARG A 53 16.99 1.17 0.89
N ALA A 54 16.13 2.04 1.41
CA ALA A 54 16.35 3.48 1.40
C ALA A 54 15.76 4.12 2.66
N LYS A 55 16.33 5.26 3.05
CA LYS A 55 15.74 6.11 4.09
C LYS A 55 14.43 6.69 3.61
N CYS A 56 13.43 6.74 4.48
CA CYS A 56 12.12 7.31 4.12
C CYS A 56 12.21 8.74 3.59
N GLN A 57 13.00 9.61 4.22
CA GLN A 57 13.15 11.00 3.77
C GLN A 57 13.78 11.11 2.38
N ASP A 58 14.81 10.30 2.11
CA ASP A 58 15.48 10.28 0.81
C ASP A 58 14.52 9.77 -0.28
N ALA A 59 13.75 8.72 0.03
CA ALA A 59 12.74 8.16 -0.88
C ALA A 59 11.65 9.19 -1.20
N LEU A 60 11.09 9.87 -0.19
CA LEU A 60 10.09 10.92 -0.39
C LEU A 60 10.63 12.06 -1.27
N GLY A 61 11.86 12.51 -1.02
CA GLY A 61 12.50 13.53 -1.85
C GLY A 61 12.77 13.08 -3.29
N ALA A 62 13.07 11.80 -3.50
CA ALA A 62 13.24 11.23 -4.84
C ALA A 62 11.90 11.13 -5.59
N VAL A 63 10.85 10.64 -4.91
CA VAL A 63 9.50 10.53 -5.47
C VAL A 63 8.98 11.89 -5.92
N GLU A 64 9.12 12.93 -5.10
CA GLU A 64 8.68 14.30 -5.43
C GLU A 64 9.41 14.85 -6.67
N LYS A 65 10.72 14.62 -6.78
CA LYS A 65 11.51 15.00 -7.96
C LYS A 65 11.05 14.28 -9.23
N VAL A 66 10.68 13.00 -9.12
CA VAL A 66 10.17 12.22 -10.25
C VAL A 66 8.77 12.73 -10.64
N ARG A 67 7.87 12.94 -9.68
CA ARG A 67 6.51 13.44 -9.92
C ARG A 67 6.51 14.81 -10.59
N SER A 68 7.28 15.77 -10.08
CA SER A 68 7.36 17.12 -10.65
C SER A 68 7.82 17.17 -12.11
N ARG A 69 8.65 16.21 -12.55
CA ARG A 69 9.08 16.07 -13.95
C ARG A 69 8.03 15.45 -14.87
N HIS A 70 7.04 14.75 -14.31
CA HIS A 70 6.02 13.99 -15.04
C HIS A 70 4.59 14.55 -14.85
N SER A 71 4.46 15.77 -14.30
CA SER A 71 3.19 16.47 -14.08
C SER A 71 2.56 16.93 -15.41
N SER A 72 2.00 16.00 -16.19
CA SER A 72 1.28 16.29 -17.41
C SER A 72 -0.24 16.29 -17.15
N GLY A 73 -0.77 17.45 -16.76
CA GLY A 73 -2.21 17.77 -16.83
C GLY A 73 -3.12 17.30 -15.67
N PRO A 74 -4.39 17.72 -15.68
CA PRO A 74 -5.38 17.37 -14.66
C PRO A 74 -5.87 15.93 -14.86
N GLY A 75 -5.27 14.99 -14.14
CA GLY A 75 -5.66 13.59 -14.05
C GLY A 75 -4.89 12.89 -12.94
N LEU A 76 -5.35 11.72 -12.48
CA LEU A 76 -4.53 10.87 -11.61
C LEU A 76 -3.25 10.53 -12.37
N SER A 77 -2.15 11.19 -12.03
CA SER A 77 -0.83 10.94 -12.62
C SER A 77 -0.53 9.44 -12.56
N LYS A 78 0.11 8.90 -13.61
CA LYS A 78 0.86 7.64 -13.53
C LYS A 78 1.89 7.80 -12.41
N GLY A 79 1.50 7.44 -11.20
CA GLY A 79 2.13 7.96 -9.99
C GLY A 79 3.16 6.99 -9.46
N LEU A 80 4.32 7.51 -9.08
CA LEU A 80 5.24 6.85 -8.18
C LEU A 80 4.95 7.34 -6.76
N GLU A 81 4.82 6.44 -5.79
CA GLU A 81 4.54 6.78 -4.38
C GLU A 81 5.34 5.90 -3.44
N VAL A 82 5.60 6.41 -2.23
CA VAL A 82 6.05 5.58 -1.10
C VAL A 82 4.82 4.89 -0.49
N ALA A 83 4.65 3.60 -0.79
CA ALA A 83 3.49 2.80 -0.40
C ALA A 83 3.56 2.27 1.04
N ALA A 84 4.76 2.04 1.56
CA ALA A 84 4.95 1.58 2.93
C ALA A 84 6.32 2.00 3.48
N ILE A 85 6.37 2.21 4.79
CA ILE A 85 7.60 2.45 5.55
C ILE A 85 7.71 1.31 6.57
N ASN A 86 8.46 0.26 6.22
CA ASN A 86 8.59 -0.93 7.06
C ASN A 86 9.63 -0.74 8.16
N ALA A 87 10.65 0.08 7.91
CA ALA A 87 11.71 0.43 8.86
C ALA A 87 12.43 1.72 8.42
N PRO A 88 13.32 2.33 9.25
CA PRO A 88 14.02 3.56 8.89
C PRO A 88 14.75 3.53 7.54
N ASN A 89 15.25 2.35 7.12
CA ASN A 89 15.95 2.11 5.85
C ASN A 89 15.24 1.06 4.96
N SER A 90 13.95 0.81 5.17
CA SER A 90 13.18 -0.18 4.42
C SER A 90 11.83 0.39 4.05
N ILE A 91 11.62 0.64 2.76
CA ILE A 91 10.39 1.21 2.23
C ILE A 91 9.87 0.36 1.07
N VAL A 92 8.63 0.60 0.67
CA VAL A 92 8.05 0.04 -0.55
C VAL A 92 7.63 1.19 -1.45
N LEU A 93 8.05 1.16 -2.71
CA LEU A 93 7.54 2.03 -3.75
C LEU A 93 6.38 1.34 -4.47
N SER A 94 5.39 2.10 -4.91
CA SER A 94 4.32 1.62 -5.78
C SER A 94 4.03 2.61 -6.90
N GLY A 95 3.70 2.10 -8.07
CA GLY A 95 3.40 2.92 -9.23
C GLY A 95 3.32 2.14 -10.52
N SER A 96 3.35 2.83 -11.65
CA SER A 96 3.49 2.17 -12.95
C SER A 96 4.90 1.59 -13.12
N ALA A 97 5.01 0.52 -13.90
CA ALA A 97 6.27 -0.24 -14.04
C ALA A 97 7.42 0.56 -14.67
N ASP A 98 7.13 1.61 -15.44
CA ASP A 98 8.11 2.54 -16.01
C ASP A 98 8.62 3.58 -14.99
N MET A 99 7.94 3.71 -13.85
CA MET A 99 8.23 4.72 -12.83
C MET A 99 8.87 4.15 -11.56
N VAL A 100 8.56 2.90 -11.20
CA VAL A 100 9.09 2.18 -10.02
C VAL A 100 10.41 1.50 -10.35
#